data_AF-A0A2A2RH67-F1
#
_entry.id   AF-A0A2A2RH67-F1
#
_cell.length_a   1.000
_cell.length_b   1.000
_cell.length_c   1.000
_cell.angle_alpha   90.00
_cell.angle_beta   90.00
_cell.angle_gamma   90.00
#
_symmetry.space_group_name_H-M   'P 1'
#
loop_
_entity.id
_entity.type
_entity.pdbx_description
1 polymer ?
#
loop_
_entity_poly.entity_id
_entity_poly.type
_entity_poly.pdbx_seq_one_letter_code
_entity_poly.pdbx_strand_id
1 'polypeptide(L)'
;MNCHSSPPLPPEYECIKVVESFEELATARFEYPVNALCWPRALAGDFQEVVEKLGTGEGIITLDESLLTSLPVSPEGTIAINTLLEDLRLLKELELDPVLNCIHGYPRDEDAGPVPTDVFSFHVDSAPVEAYTWLCTYYGPPSEGLRNE
;
A
#
# COMPACT_ATOMS: atom_id res chain seq x y z
N MET A 1 -22.27 -2.83 -6.40
CA MET A 1 -21.49 -3.76 -5.54
C MET A 1 -20.43 -4.39 -6.42
N ASN A 2 -19.29 -3.71 -6.58
CA ASN A 2 -18.13 -4.29 -7.25
C ASN A 2 -17.14 -4.67 -6.15
N CYS A 3 -17.20 -5.93 -5.74
CA CYS A 3 -16.16 -6.53 -4.93
C CYS A 3 -14.92 -6.65 -5.82
N HIS A 4 -13.99 -5.71 -5.72
CA HIS A 4 -12.67 -5.86 -6.31
C HIS A 4 -11.91 -6.91 -5.50
N SER A 5 -12.10 -8.18 -5.86
CA SER A 5 -11.21 -9.26 -5.43
C SER A 5 -9.81 -8.91 -5.90
N SER A 6 -8.83 -8.95 -5.00
CA SER A 6 -7.42 -8.89 -5.39
C SER A 6 -7.17 -9.95 -6.47
N PRO A 7 -6.49 -9.62 -7.58
CA PRO A 7 -6.19 -10.60 -8.60
C PRO A 7 -5.41 -11.76 -7.95
N PRO A 8 -5.74 -13.03 -8.29
CA PRO A 8 -4.95 -14.15 -7.80
C PRO A 8 -3.50 -13.94 -8.24
N LEU A 9 -2.56 -14.11 -7.32
CA LEU A 9 -1.15 -14.18 -7.68
C LEU A 9 -1.00 -15.25 -8.76
N PRO A 10 -0.36 -14.94 -9.90
CA PRO A 10 -0.13 -15.93 -10.93
C PRO A 10 0.59 -17.15 -10.31
N PRO A 11 0.21 -18.38 -10.69
CA PRO A 11 0.77 -19.63 -10.15
C PRO A 11 2.27 -19.84 -10.46
N GLU A 12 2.96 -18.81 -10.95
CA GLU A 12 4.33 -18.84 -11.48
C GLU A 12 5.36 -18.15 -10.54
N TYR A 13 4.93 -17.62 -9.39
CA TYR A 13 5.80 -16.92 -8.45
C TYR A 13 6.17 -17.75 -7.23
N GLU A 14 7.11 -18.69 -7.39
CA GLU A 14 7.64 -19.53 -6.30
C GLU A 14 8.30 -18.71 -5.17
N CYS A 15 8.68 -17.46 -5.44
CA CYS A 15 9.32 -16.57 -4.48
C CYS A 15 8.34 -15.76 -3.61
N ILE A 16 7.02 -15.87 -3.86
CA ILE A 16 5.98 -15.18 -3.07
C ILE A 16 5.23 -16.21 -2.24
N LYS A 17 5.21 -16.04 -0.92
CA LYS A 17 4.35 -16.82 -0.01
C LYS A 17 3.08 -16.06 0.32
N VAL A 18 1.93 -16.69 0.13
CA VAL A 18 0.64 -16.17 0.62
C VAL A 18 0.47 -16.54 2.08
N VAL A 19 0.06 -15.57 2.89
CA VAL A 19 -0.23 -15.73 4.32
C VAL A 19 -1.67 -15.36 4.60
N GLU A 20 -2.23 -15.88 5.70
CA GLU A 20 -3.67 -15.75 5.97
C GLU A 20 -4.01 -14.69 7.03
N SER A 21 -3.00 -14.17 7.74
CA SER A 21 -3.20 -13.22 8.86
C SER A 21 -2.09 -12.18 8.98
N PHE A 22 -2.37 -11.09 9.69
CA PHE A 22 -1.36 -10.10 10.06
C PHE A 22 -0.24 -10.72 10.91
N GLU A 23 -0.58 -11.61 11.85
CA GLU A 23 0.40 -12.26 12.71
C GLU A 23 1.38 -13.10 11.89
N GLU A 24 0.86 -13.88 10.93
CA GLU A 24 1.73 -14.64 10.02
C GLU A 24 2.56 -13.71 9.13
N LEU A 25 1.98 -12.62 8.62
CA LEU A 25 2.71 -11.61 7.84
C LEU A 25 3.85 -10.96 8.64
N ALA A 26 3.60 -10.67 9.92
CA ALA A 26 4.54 -9.97 10.80
C ALA A 26 5.67 -10.86 11.34
N THR A 27 5.43 -12.17 11.45
CA THR A 27 6.36 -13.10 12.09
C THR A 27 7.05 -14.07 11.13
N ALA A 28 6.51 -14.24 9.92
CA ALA A 28 7.12 -15.11 8.92
C ALA A 28 8.48 -14.56 8.49
N ARG A 29 9.47 -15.44 8.49
CA ARG A 29 10.81 -15.15 8.01
C ARG A 29 10.91 -15.44 6.52
N PHE A 30 11.74 -14.68 5.82
CA PHE A 30 12.10 -15.05 4.46
C PHE A 30 13.00 -16.28 4.46
N GLU A 31 12.66 -17.25 3.62
CA GLU A 31 13.41 -18.49 3.44
C GLU A 31 13.44 -18.81 1.96
N TYR A 32 14.62 -19.06 1.40
CA TYR A 32 14.77 -19.37 -0.02
C TYR A 32 13.80 -20.49 -0.46
N PRO A 33 13.06 -20.34 -1.56
CA PRO A 33 13.13 -19.25 -2.55
C PRO A 33 12.25 -18.02 -2.23
N VAL A 34 11.52 -18.02 -1.12
CA VAL A 34 10.58 -16.98 -0.72
C VAL A 34 11.29 -15.72 -0.26
N ASN A 35 11.09 -14.63 -0.99
CA ASN A 35 11.60 -13.29 -0.67
C ASN A 35 10.50 -12.22 -0.61
N ALA A 36 9.23 -12.62 -0.74
CA ALA A 36 8.07 -11.75 -0.60
C ALA A 36 6.90 -12.47 0.09
N LEU A 37 6.15 -11.74 0.90
CA LEU A 37 4.92 -12.21 1.55
C LEU A 37 3.72 -11.44 1.02
N CYS A 38 2.59 -12.10 0.85
CA CYS A 38 1.35 -11.48 0.42
C CYS A 38 0.20 -11.88 1.34
N TRP A 39 -0.47 -10.88 1.93
CA TRP A 39 -1.70 -11.07 2.69
C TRP A 39 -2.89 -10.50 1.93
N PRO A 40 -3.61 -11.32 1.13
CA PRO A 40 -4.78 -10.87 0.40
C PRO A 40 -5.95 -10.64 1.37
N ARG A 41 -6.55 -9.46 1.31
CA ARG A 41 -7.69 -9.09 2.15
C ARG A 41 -8.82 -8.51 1.32
N ALA A 42 -10.05 -8.90 1.66
CA ALA A 42 -11.25 -8.18 1.27
C ALA A 42 -11.64 -7.25 2.43
N LEU A 43 -11.40 -5.96 2.28
CA LEU A 43 -11.67 -4.96 3.31
C LEU A 43 -13.09 -4.40 3.16
N ALA A 44 -13.77 -4.20 4.29
CA ALA A 44 -15.06 -3.51 4.32
C ALA A 44 -14.85 -2.00 4.35
N GLY A 45 -15.89 -1.25 3.95
CA GLY A 45 -15.89 0.20 3.93
C GLY A 45 -15.62 0.79 2.55
N ASP A 46 -15.82 2.11 2.46
CA ASP A 46 -15.67 2.87 1.21
C ASP A 46 -14.36 3.66 1.20
N PHE A 47 -13.29 3.02 0.76
CA PHE A 47 -11.97 3.66 0.62
C PHE A 47 -11.96 4.69 -0.52
N GLN A 48 -12.85 4.55 -1.51
CA GLN A 48 -12.99 5.54 -2.57
C GLN A 48 -13.53 6.85 -2.00
N GLU A 49 -14.56 6.80 -1.15
CA GLU A 49 -15.11 7.98 -0.49
C GLU A 49 -14.01 8.74 0.28
N VAL A 50 -13.16 8.03 1.02
CA VAL A 50 -12.04 8.66 1.75
C VAL A 50 -11.14 9.45 0.81
N VAL A 51 -10.76 8.85 -0.34
CA VAL A 51 -9.95 9.53 -1.36
C VAL A 51 -10.68 10.73 -1.96
N GLU A 52 -11.97 10.60 -2.26
CA GLU A 52 -12.79 11.71 -2.78
C GLU A 52 -12.90 12.89 -1.78
N LYS A 53 -12.96 12.60 -0.48
CA LYS A 53 -13.01 13.63 0.58
C LYS A 53 -11.68 14.33 0.82
N LEU A 54 -10.56 13.67 0.53
CA LEU A 54 -9.23 14.31 0.50
C LEU A 54 -9.11 15.30 -0.67
N GLY A 55 -9.98 15.18 -1.67
CA GLY A 55 -10.08 16.10 -2.79
C GLY A 55 -9.19 15.69 -3.96
N THR A 56 -9.00 16.63 -4.87
CA THR A 56 -8.13 16.48 -6.05
C THR A 56 -6.91 17.37 -5.90
N GLY A 57 -5.75 16.86 -6.25
CA GLY A 57 -4.49 17.60 -6.17
C GLY A 57 -3.41 16.95 -7.02
N GLU A 58 -2.19 17.42 -6.86
CA GLU A 58 -0.98 16.81 -7.42
C GLU A 58 -0.06 16.37 -6.29
N GLY A 59 0.77 15.36 -6.56
CA GLY A 59 1.76 14.86 -5.61
C GLY A 59 1.21 13.88 -4.59
N ILE A 60 1.83 13.91 -3.40
CA ILE A 60 1.62 12.97 -2.31
C ILE A 60 1.13 13.75 -1.09
N ILE A 61 0.03 13.29 -0.50
CA ILE A 61 -0.49 13.79 0.77
C ILE A 61 -0.28 12.72 1.83
N THR A 62 0.52 13.01 2.85
CA THR A 62 0.64 12.15 4.03
C THR A 62 -0.59 12.30 4.91
N LEU A 63 -1.20 11.17 5.25
CA LEU A 63 -2.42 11.10 6.04
C LEU A 63 -2.09 10.75 7.48
N ASP A 64 -2.48 11.62 8.41
CA ASP A 64 -2.41 11.34 9.85
C ASP A 64 -3.80 11.08 10.44
N GLU A 65 -3.82 10.64 11.70
CA GLU A 65 -5.05 10.32 12.41
C GLU A 65 -5.99 11.52 12.54
N SER A 66 -5.45 12.73 12.76
CA SER A 66 -6.26 13.94 12.89
C SER A 66 -6.94 14.30 11.58
N LEU A 67 -6.23 14.17 10.45
CA LEU A 67 -6.78 14.43 9.13
C LEU A 67 -7.88 13.42 8.82
N LEU A 68 -7.60 12.13 8.97
CA LEU A 68 -8.57 11.05 8.70
C LEU A 68 -9.85 11.23 9.53
N THR A 69 -9.72 11.41 10.85
CA THR A 69 -10.89 11.53 11.74
C THR A 69 -11.70 12.81 11.53
N SER A 70 -11.13 13.82 10.87
CA SER A 70 -11.84 15.07 10.53
C SER A 70 -12.69 14.98 9.26
N LEU A 71 -12.53 13.93 8.43
CA LEU A 71 -13.22 13.83 7.15
C LEU A 71 -14.73 13.61 7.34
N PRO A 72 -15.59 14.38 6.67
CA PRO A 72 -17.03 14.19 6.72
C PRO A 72 -17.45 13.04 5.79
N VAL A 73 -17.32 11.82 6.29
CA VAL A 73 -17.62 10.57 5.57
C VAL A 73 -18.92 9.91 6.03
N SER A 74 -19.44 9.01 5.20
CA SER A 74 -20.53 8.10 5.54
C SER A 74 -20.13 7.05 6.61
N PRO A 75 -21.07 6.24 7.12
CA PRO A 75 -20.73 5.08 7.94
C PRO A 75 -19.75 4.12 7.24
N GLU A 76 -19.89 3.92 5.94
CA GLU A 76 -19.00 3.08 5.13
C GLU A 76 -17.60 3.68 5.02
N GLY A 77 -17.47 4.99 4.82
CA GLY A 77 -16.17 5.67 4.86
C GLY A 77 -15.56 5.66 6.27
N THR A 78 -16.37 5.70 7.32
CA THR A 78 -15.89 5.55 8.71
C THR A 78 -15.28 4.16 8.94
N ILE A 79 -15.87 3.10 8.38
CA ILE A 79 -15.30 1.75 8.43
C ILE A 79 -13.94 1.70 7.72
N ALA A 80 -13.82 2.35 6.55
CA ALA A 80 -12.55 2.44 5.83
C ALA A 80 -11.48 3.17 6.65
N ILE A 81 -11.82 4.32 7.26
CA ILE A 81 -10.91 5.08 8.12
C ILE A 81 -10.46 4.28 9.33
N ASN A 82 -11.37 3.60 10.02
CA ASN A 82 -11.01 2.74 11.15
C ASN A 82 -10.07 1.60 10.73
N THR A 83 -10.24 1.05 9.52
CA THR A 83 -9.33 0.04 8.97
C THR A 83 -7.92 0.61 8.75
N LEU A 84 -7.82 1.82 8.17
CA LEU A 84 -6.53 2.51 7.96
C LEU A 84 -5.80 2.78 9.28
N LEU A 85 -6.53 3.27 10.28
CA LEU A 85 -5.99 3.58 11.60
C LEU A 85 -5.55 2.32 12.35
N GLU A 86 -6.30 1.23 12.23
CA GLU A 86 -5.95 -0.04 12.85
C GLU A 86 -4.69 -0.64 12.23
N ASP A 87 -4.55 -0.63 10.91
CA ASP A 87 -3.32 -1.10 10.25
C ASP A 87 -2.11 -0.23 10.65
N LEU A 88 -2.26 1.10 10.73
CA LEU A 88 -1.21 1.98 11.24
C LEU A 88 -0.82 1.67 12.68
N ARG A 89 -1.80 1.39 13.56
CA ARG A 89 -1.58 1.01 14.95
C ARG A 89 -0.79 -0.30 15.03
N LEU A 90 -1.25 -1.33 14.30
CA LEU A 90 -0.61 -2.65 14.26
C LEU A 90 0.85 -2.57 13.82
N LEU A 91 1.16 -1.77 12.80
CA LEU A 91 2.53 -1.58 12.33
C LEU A 91 3.39 -0.80 13.34
N LYS A 92 2.86 0.24 13.99
CA LYS A 92 3.56 0.97 15.05
C LYS A 92 3.86 0.09 16.28
N GLU A 93 2.97 -0.85 16.60
CA GLU A 93 3.19 -1.82 17.69
C GLU A 93 4.32 -2.80 17.41
N LEU A 94 4.69 -2.98 16.15
CA LEU A 94 5.89 -3.71 15.73
C LEU A 94 7.15 -2.82 15.73
N GLU A 95 7.08 -1.63 16.30
CA GLU A 95 8.16 -0.62 16.32
C GLU A 95 8.61 -0.18 14.90
N LEU A 96 7.71 -0.32 13.91
CA LEU A 96 7.91 0.19 12.56
C LEU A 96 7.52 1.67 12.46
N ASP A 97 7.91 2.32 11.35
CA ASP A 97 7.58 3.72 11.04
C ASP A 97 6.64 3.81 9.81
N PRO A 98 5.36 3.41 9.94
CA PRO A 98 4.45 3.38 8.79
C PRO A 98 4.02 4.78 8.38
N VAL A 99 4.03 5.04 7.07
CA VAL A 99 3.52 6.28 6.47
C VAL A 99 2.35 5.94 5.56
N LEU A 100 1.17 6.50 5.85
CA LEU A 100 0.00 6.39 4.99
C LEU A 100 -0.04 7.59 4.05
N ASN A 101 -0.13 7.34 2.75
CA ASN A 101 -0.11 8.37 1.72
C ASN A 101 -1.30 8.23 0.76
N CYS A 102 -1.93 9.35 0.42
CA CYS A 102 -2.76 9.48 -0.78
C CYS A 102 -1.89 10.02 -1.91
N ILE A 103 -1.83 9.31 -3.04
CA ILE A 103 -1.03 9.68 -4.20
C ILE A 103 -2.00 10.06 -5.33
N HIS A 104 -2.14 11.35 -5.63
CA HIS A 104 -3.05 11.80 -6.69
C HIS A 104 -2.45 11.64 -8.09
N GLY A 105 -1.12 11.68 -8.17
CA GLY A 105 -0.37 11.61 -9.40
C GLY A 105 0.97 12.31 -9.20
N TYR A 106 2.00 11.80 -9.85
CA TYR A 106 3.29 12.47 -9.84
C TYR A 106 3.25 13.65 -10.82
N PRO A 107 3.84 14.82 -10.46
CA PRO A 107 4.02 15.91 -11.41
C PRO A 107 4.74 15.37 -12.64
N ARG A 108 4.14 15.50 -13.83
CA ARG A 108 4.85 15.15 -15.07
C ARG A 108 5.76 16.31 -15.42
N ASP A 109 7.01 16.03 -15.76
CA ASP A 109 7.86 17.05 -16.38
C ASP A 109 7.14 17.56 -17.64
N GLU A 110 6.95 18.88 -17.74
CA GLU A 110 6.39 19.51 -18.94
C GLU A 110 7.40 19.53 -20.11
N ASP A 111 8.69 19.32 -19.80
CA ASP A 111 9.76 19.30 -20.77
C ASP A 111 9.99 17.90 -21.35
N ALA A 112 9.83 17.77 -22.67
CA ALA A 112 10.15 16.56 -23.43
C ALA A 112 11.68 16.39 -23.53
N GLY A 113 12.33 15.99 -22.44
CA GLY A 113 13.70 15.48 -22.45
C GLY A 113 13.81 14.16 -23.22
N PRO A 114 15.03 13.75 -23.65
CA PRO A 114 15.23 12.50 -24.40
C PRO A 114 14.91 11.23 -23.58
N VAL A 115 14.71 11.36 -22.28
CA VAL A 115 14.30 10.29 -21.36
C VAL A 115 13.14 10.83 -20.52
N PRO A 116 11.99 10.15 -20.47
CA PRO A 116 10.92 10.47 -19.51
C PRO A 116 11.45 10.32 -18.08
N THR A 117 11.42 11.41 -17.32
CA THR A 117 11.75 11.47 -15.89
C THR A 117 10.54 11.20 -14.99
N ASP A 118 9.43 10.74 -15.59
CA ASP A 118 8.17 10.44 -14.91
C ASP A 118 8.19 9.15 -14.05
N VAL A 119 9.36 8.51 -13.91
CA VAL A 119 9.60 7.38 -13.00
C VAL A 119 9.96 7.92 -11.60
N PHE A 120 8.94 8.33 -10.84
CA PHE A 120 9.14 8.98 -9.54
C PHE A 120 9.29 8.04 -8.33
N SER A 121 9.22 6.72 -8.52
CA SER A 121 9.38 5.75 -7.42
C SER A 121 9.94 4.42 -7.92
N PHE A 122 11.19 4.43 -8.37
CA PHE A 122 11.97 3.19 -8.47
C PHE A 122 12.72 2.99 -7.16
N HIS A 123 12.18 2.10 -6.32
CA HIS A 123 12.86 1.68 -5.11
C HIS A 123 13.58 0.36 -5.41
N VAL A 124 14.91 0.40 -5.50
CA VAL A 124 15.72 -0.80 -5.36
C VAL A 124 15.93 -1.02 -3.88
N ASP A 125 15.23 -1.98 -3.32
CA ASP A 125 15.55 -2.45 -1.97
C ASP A 125 16.82 -3.32 -2.05
N SER A 126 17.96 -2.71 -1.74
CA SER A 126 19.27 -3.37 -1.71
C SER A 126 19.82 -3.44 -0.28
N ALA A 127 18.95 -3.63 0.71
CA ALA A 127 19.37 -3.74 2.10
C ALA A 127 20.37 -4.92 2.26
N PRO A 128 21.59 -4.69 2.79
CA PRO A 128 22.58 -5.75 3.01
C PRO A 128 22.23 -6.65 4.21
N VAL A 129 21.14 -6.33 4.91
CA VAL A 129 20.58 -7.01 6.06
C VAL A 129 19.08 -7.16 5.85
N GLU A 130 18.46 -8.17 6.47
CA GLU A 130 17.01 -8.38 6.42
C GLU A 130 16.29 -7.11 6.90
N ALA A 131 15.64 -6.42 5.96
CA ALA A 131 14.82 -5.24 6.20
C ALA A 131 13.46 -5.48 5.56
N TYR A 132 12.39 -5.13 6.28
CA TYR A 132 11.04 -5.38 5.82
C TYR A 132 10.46 -4.10 5.22
N THR A 133 10.24 -4.10 3.91
CA THR A 133 9.42 -3.09 3.25
C THR A 133 7.98 -3.57 3.23
N TRP A 134 7.08 -2.81 3.86
CA TRP A 134 5.65 -3.11 3.91
C TRP A 134 4.89 -2.21 2.95
N LEU A 135 4.19 -2.81 1.98
CA LEU A 135 3.39 -2.09 0.99
C LEU A 135 1.93 -2.53 1.09
N CYS A 136 1.03 -1.56 1.21
CA CYS A 136 -0.41 -1.77 1.24
C CYS A 136 -1.09 -0.80 0.28
N THR A 137 -2.08 -1.27 -0.48
CA THR A 137 -2.92 -0.43 -1.34
C THR A 137 -4.38 -0.61 -0.94
N TYR A 138 -5.03 0.48 -0.55
CA TYR A 138 -6.42 0.46 -0.07
C TYR A 138 -7.43 0.86 -1.15
N TYR A 139 -7.00 1.69 -2.10
CA TYR A 139 -7.81 2.11 -3.25
C TYR A 139 -6.90 2.46 -4.42
N GLY A 140 -7.37 2.20 -5.63
CA GLY A 140 -6.62 2.42 -6.88
C GLY A 140 -5.73 1.25 -7.30
N PRO A 141 -4.98 1.39 -8.40
CA PRO A 141 -4.05 0.38 -8.86
C PRO A 141 -2.92 0.16 -7.85
N PRO A 142 -2.53 -1.11 -7.56
CA PRO A 142 -1.40 -1.39 -6.68
C PRO A 142 -0.07 -1.02 -7.35
N SER A 143 0.98 -0.89 -6.54
CA SER A 143 2.35 -0.80 -7.05
C SER A 143 2.76 -2.11 -7.74
N GLU A 144 3.53 -2.01 -8.82
CA GLU A 144 4.10 -3.16 -9.52
C GLU A 144 5.47 -3.51 -8.93
N GLY A 145 5.66 -4.77 -8.54
CA GLY A 145 6.95 -5.29 -8.10
C GLY A 145 7.73 -5.87 -9.28
N LEU A 146 8.97 -5.42 -9.46
CA LEU A 146 9.87 -5.98 -10.48
C LEU A 146 10.74 -7.09 -9.89
N ARG A 147 11.00 -8.13 -10.69
CA ARG A 147 11.88 -9.23 -10.27
C ARG A 147 13.33 -8.76 -10.25
N ASN A 148 14.07 -9.21 -9.24
CA ASN A 148 15.52 -9.14 -9.24
C ASN A 148 16.06 -10.37 -10.00
N GLU A 149 16.30 -10.21 -11.31
CA GLU A 149 16.92 -11.24 -12.19
C GLU A 149 18.45 -11.12 -12.21
#